data_AF-A0A356FD53-F1
#
_entry.id   AF-A0A356FD53-F1
#
_cell.length_a   1.000
_cell.length_b   1.000
_cell.length_c   1.000
_cell.angle_alpha   90.00
_cell.angle_beta   90.00
_cell.angle_gamma   90.00
#
_symmetry.space_group_name_H-M   'P 1'
#
loop_
_entity.id
_entity.type
_entity.pdbx_description
1 polymer ?
#
loop_
_entity_poly.entity_id
_entity_poly.type
_entity_poly.pdbx_seq_one_letter_code
_entity_poly.pdbx_strand_id
1 'polypeptide(L)'
;MKTVFQGVLLFAALLIPLGVDAQMEPPMHSFLRADANTDGTVDLSDAVYTFGWLFLGADMPECLDSVDSNDDGAINITDGIYTLSFLFTGG
;
A
#
# COMPACT_ATOMS: atom_id res chain seq x y z
N MET A 1 19.60 17.22 5.63
CA MET A 1 19.94 16.12 6.56
C MET A 1 18.95 14.99 6.25
N LYS A 2 19.23 14.04 5.36
CA LYS A 2 20.14 12.90 5.54
C LYS A 2 20.79 12.55 4.20
N THR A 3 22.00 13.05 4.01
CA THR A 3 22.93 12.76 2.91
C THR A 3 23.82 11.60 3.33
N VAL A 4 23.36 10.34 3.30
CA VAL A 4 24.21 9.15 3.56
C VAL A 4 23.66 7.88 2.86
N PHE A 5 23.31 7.95 1.56
CA PHE A 5 23.02 6.72 0.79
C PHE A 5 23.74 6.63 -0.56
N GLN A 6 24.51 7.65 -0.94
CA GLN A 6 25.24 7.68 -2.21
C GLN A 6 26.67 7.08 -2.14
N GLY A 7 27.07 6.49 -1.01
CA GLY A 7 28.51 6.25 -0.70
C GLY A 7 29.00 4.80 -0.66
N VAL A 8 28.13 3.78 -0.80
CA VAL A 8 28.53 2.36 -0.60
C VAL A 8 28.68 1.60 -1.94
N LEU A 9 28.55 2.30 -3.08
CA LEU A 9 28.43 1.67 -4.41
C LEU A 9 29.69 1.74 -5.29
N LEU A 10 30.87 2.10 -4.75
CA LEU A 10 32.10 2.26 -5.55
C LEU A 10 33.25 1.30 -5.22
N PHE A 11 33.09 0.33 -4.31
CA PHE A 11 34.19 -0.57 -3.92
C PHE A 11 33.92 -2.09 -3.97
N ALA A 12 32.76 -2.55 -4.43
CA ALA A 12 32.43 -3.99 -4.44
C ALA A 12 32.36 -4.63 -5.85
N ALA A 13 32.92 -3.99 -6.88
CA ALA A 13 32.77 -4.42 -8.28
C ALA A 13 33.91 -5.32 -8.83
N LEU A 14 34.43 -6.28 -8.05
CA LEU A 14 35.42 -7.23 -8.61
C LEU A 14 35.21 -8.72 -8.29
N LEU A 15 34.19 -9.13 -7.54
CA LEU A 15 33.97 -10.56 -7.22
C LEU A 15 32.49 -10.94 -7.08
N ILE A 16 31.62 -10.49 -7.99
CA ILE A 16 30.24 -11.02 -8.07
C ILE A 16 30.13 -11.81 -9.38
N PRO A 17 29.85 -13.13 -9.34
CA PRO A 17 29.64 -13.91 -10.55
C PRO A 17 28.40 -13.40 -11.28
N LEU A 18 28.47 -13.38 -12.62
CA LEU A 18 27.38 -13.06 -13.54
C LEU A 18 26.17 -13.96 -13.25
N GLY A 19 25.24 -13.50 -12.42
CA GLY A 19 24.15 -14.32 -11.94
C GLY A 19 23.09 -13.49 -11.24
N VAL A 20 22.17 -12.98 -12.05
CA VAL A 20 20.87 -12.44 -11.65
C VAL A 20 20.98 -11.13 -10.86
N ASP A 21 21.05 -10.01 -11.60
CA ASP A 21 20.30 -8.83 -11.17
C ASP A 21 18.83 -9.27 -11.16
N ALA A 22 18.41 -9.89 -10.05
CA ALA A 22 17.01 -10.05 -9.74
C ALA A 22 16.57 -8.60 -9.55
N GLN A 23 16.09 -8.01 -10.64
CA GLN A 23 15.21 -6.88 -10.58
C GLN A 23 14.24 -7.23 -9.45
N MET A 24 14.35 -6.53 -8.32
CA MET A 24 13.27 -6.45 -7.37
C MET A 24 12.21 -5.67 -8.13
N GLU A 25 11.56 -6.33 -9.09
CA GLU A 25 10.31 -5.85 -9.63
C GLU A 25 9.44 -5.72 -8.37
N PRO A 26 8.99 -4.50 -8.02
CA PRO A 26 8.12 -4.35 -6.87
C PRO A 26 6.99 -5.36 -7.06
N PRO A 27 6.68 -6.19 -6.05
CA PRO A 27 5.60 -7.16 -6.20
C PRO A 27 4.39 -6.37 -6.70
N MET A 28 3.86 -6.75 -7.88
CA MET A 28 2.56 -6.24 -8.29
C MET A 28 1.60 -6.65 -7.18
N HIS A 29 1.24 -5.70 -6.31
CA HIS A 29 0.22 -5.96 -5.31
C HIS A 29 -1.05 -6.29 -6.09
N SER A 30 -1.46 -7.56 -5.99
CA SER A 30 -2.72 -7.98 -6.57
C SER A 30 -3.81 -7.14 -5.93
N PHE A 31 -4.67 -6.56 -6.76
CA PHE A 31 -5.83 -5.83 -6.28
C PHE A 31 -6.62 -6.67 -5.26
N LEU A 32 -6.84 -6.10 -4.07
CA LEU A 32 -7.69 -6.64 -3.03
C LEU A 32 -8.64 -5.52 -2.59
N ARG A 33 -9.95 -5.69 -2.84
CA ARG A 33 -10.95 -4.72 -2.41
C ARG A 33 -10.89 -4.57 -0.89
N ALA A 34 -10.94 -3.32 -0.42
CA ALA A 34 -10.81 -2.93 0.98
C ALA A 34 -9.41 -3.10 1.61
N ASP A 35 -8.38 -3.49 0.86
CA ASP A 35 -6.96 -3.39 1.27
C ASP A 35 -6.42 -2.00 0.91
N ALA A 36 -6.80 -1.02 1.72
CA ALA A 36 -6.52 0.39 1.47
C ALA A 36 -5.05 0.73 1.73
N ASN A 37 -4.40 0.00 2.65
CA ASN A 37 -3.01 0.24 3.01
C ASN A 37 -2.01 -0.59 2.17
N THR A 38 -2.50 -1.49 1.32
CA THR A 38 -1.73 -2.33 0.40
C THR A 38 -0.75 -3.25 1.14
N ASP A 39 -1.20 -3.85 2.25
CA ASP A 39 -0.42 -4.82 3.03
C ASP A 39 -0.80 -6.29 2.76
N GLY A 40 -1.81 -6.51 1.91
CA GLY A 40 -2.30 -7.82 1.51
C GLY A 40 -3.33 -8.43 2.47
N THR A 41 -3.75 -7.69 3.50
CA THR A 41 -4.77 -8.11 4.47
C THR A 41 -5.90 -7.08 4.51
N VAL A 42 -7.14 -7.54 4.71
CA VAL A 42 -8.27 -6.65 4.98
C VAL A 42 -8.56 -6.69 6.47
N ASP A 43 -8.21 -5.63 7.18
CA ASP A 43 -8.42 -5.47 8.62
C ASP A 43 -8.74 -4.03 9.04
N LEU A 44 -8.68 -3.76 10.36
CA LEU A 44 -9.04 -2.46 10.91
C LEU A 44 -8.13 -1.32 10.38
N SER A 45 -6.89 -1.64 10.03
CA SER A 45 -5.92 -0.67 9.56
C SER A 45 -6.31 -0.05 8.22
N ASP A 46 -7.08 -0.75 7.38
CA ASP A 46 -7.57 -0.24 6.10
C ASP A 46 -8.59 0.89 6.26
N ALA A 47 -9.51 0.72 7.20
CA ALA A 47 -10.47 1.77 7.54
C ALA A 47 -9.74 2.99 8.13
N VAL A 48 -8.74 2.76 9.00
CA VAL A 48 -7.90 3.83 9.57
C VAL A 48 -7.13 4.56 8.47
N TYR A 49 -6.55 3.83 7.51
CA TYR A 49 -5.83 4.39 6.38
C TYR A 49 -6.76 5.27 5.52
N THR A 50 -7.94 4.75 5.18
CA THR A 50 -8.98 5.48 4.42
C THR A 50 -9.35 6.81 5.10
N PHE A 51 -9.65 6.80 6.40
CA PHE A 51 -9.97 8.02 7.14
C PHE A 51 -8.76 8.96 7.30
N GLY A 52 -7.56 8.40 7.45
CA GLY A 52 -6.32 9.16 7.49
C GLY A 52 -6.10 9.94 6.21
N TRP A 53 -6.30 9.31 5.06
CA TRP A 53 -6.19 9.98 3.76
C TRP A 53 -7.28 11.05 3.58
N LEU A 54 -8.53 10.73 3.89
CA LEU A 54 -9.67 11.65 3.71
C LEU A 54 -9.63 12.88 4.62
N PHE A 55 -9.17 12.74 5.87
CA PHE A 55 -9.35 13.78 6.89
C PHE A 55 -8.06 14.29 7.54
N LEU A 56 -6.96 13.55 7.46
CA LEU A 56 -5.72 13.87 8.19
C LEU A 56 -4.55 14.21 7.27
N GLY A 57 -4.73 14.16 5.95
CA GLY A 57 -3.66 14.40 4.98
C GLY A 57 -2.59 13.32 5.00
N ALA A 58 -2.97 12.07 5.28
CA ALA A 58 -2.09 10.93 5.09
C ALA A 58 -1.70 10.76 3.61
N ASP A 59 -0.72 9.89 3.36
CA ASP A 59 -0.24 9.61 2.00
C ASP A 59 -1.37 9.10 1.10
N MET A 60 -1.24 9.36 -0.20
CA MET A 60 -2.20 8.93 -1.21
C MET A 60 -2.16 7.40 -1.35
N PRO A 61 -3.32 6.71 -1.43
CA PRO A 61 -3.37 5.27 -1.65
C PRO A 61 -2.67 4.86 -2.94
N GLU A 62 -1.97 3.72 -2.90
CA GLU A 62 -1.32 3.15 -4.10
C GLU A 62 -2.37 2.66 -5.11
N CYS A 63 -3.50 2.16 -4.61
CA CYS A 63 -4.64 1.72 -5.41
C CYS A 63 -5.90 2.45 -4.97
N LEU A 64 -6.41 3.36 -5.80
CA LEU A 64 -7.66 4.06 -5.50
C LEU A 64 -8.87 3.12 -5.51
N ASP A 65 -8.81 2.08 -6.32
CA ASP A 65 -9.88 1.08 -6.44
C ASP A 65 -10.00 0.21 -5.18
N SER A 66 -8.90 0.00 -4.42
CA SER A 66 -8.98 -0.76 -3.16
C SER A 66 -9.61 0.07 -2.03
N VAL A 67 -9.49 1.40 -2.12
CA VAL A 67 -10.10 2.35 -1.17
C VAL A 67 -11.58 2.62 -1.48
N ASP A 68 -12.02 2.48 -2.73
CA ASP A 68 -13.45 2.45 -3.12
C ASP A 68 -14.05 1.09 -2.75
N SER A 69 -14.19 0.85 -1.44
CA SER A 69 -14.53 -0.46 -0.90
C SER A 69 -16.00 -0.82 -1.12
N ASN A 70 -16.89 0.17 -1.28
CA ASN A 70 -18.30 -0.04 -1.60
C ASN A 70 -18.60 -0.08 -3.11
N ASP A 71 -17.60 0.18 -3.96
CA ASP A 71 -17.65 0.07 -5.43
C ASP A 71 -18.63 1.05 -6.09
N ASP A 72 -18.83 2.23 -5.50
CA ASP A 72 -19.78 3.23 -5.99
C ASP A 72 -19.14 4.29 -6.92
N GLY A 73 -17.82 4.25 -7.09
CA GLY A 73 -17.05 5.14 -7.94
C GLY A 73 -16.63 6.45 -7.26
N ALA A 74 -16.99 6.64 -5.98
CA ALA A 74 -16.70 7.86 -5.23
C ALA A 74 -16.05 7.55 -3.88
N ILE A 75 -14.74 7.78 -3.78
CA ILE A 75 -14.04 7.58 -2.51
C ILE A 75 -14.43 8.65 -1.48
N ASN A 76 -15.10 8.22 -0.42
CA ASN A 76 -15.60 9.07 0.65
C ASN A 76 -15.70 8.30 1.99
N ILE A 77 -16.39 8.87 2.98
CA ILE A 77 -16.50 8.24 4.31
C ILE A 77 -17.23 6.88 4.26
N THR A 78 -18.11 6.64 3.29
CA THR A 78 -18.86 5.39 3.17
C THR A 78 -17.96 4.19 2.97
N ASP A 79 -16.80 4.36 2.34
CA ASP A 79 -15.84 3.28 2.11
C ASP A 79 -15.24 2.74 3.40
N GLY A 80 -14.74 3.64 4.26
CA GLY A 80 -14.20 3.22 5.55
C GLY A 80 -15.29 2.58 6.44
N ILE A 81 -16.54 3.06 6.36
CA ILE A 81 -17.66 2.46 7.08
C ILE A 81 -18.03 1.08 6.49
N TYR A 82 -17.98 0.92 5.17
CA TYR A 82 -18.25 -0.34 4.50
C TYR A 82 -17.23 -1.41 4.90
N THR A 83 -15.93 -1.07 4.90
CA THR A 83 -14.86 -1.96 5.40
C THR A 83 -15.11 -2.36 6.86
N LEU A 84 -15.43 -1.41 7.75
CA LEU A 84 -15.75 -1.73 9.14
C LEU A 84 -17.00 -2.61 9.29
N SER A 85 -18.04 -2.37 8.49
CA SER A 85 -19.23 -3.21 8.50
C SER A 85 -18.86 -4.65 8.12
N PHE A 86 -18.14 -4.84 7.01
CA PHE A 86 -17.68 -6.16 6.58
C PHE A 86 -16.95 -6.90 7.71
N LEU A 87 -16.00 -6.23 8.39
CA LEU A 87 -15.20 -6.81 9.46
C LEU A 87 -16.00 -7.20 10.71
N PHE A 88 -17.02 -6.43 11.07
CA PHE A 88 -17.76 -6.62 12.32
C PHE A 88 -19.13 -7.29 12.17
N THR A 89 -19.69 -7.36 10.96
CA THR A 89 -20.98 -8.01 10.68
C THR A 89 -20.86 -9.32 9.91
N GLY A 90 -19.64 -9.71 9.53
CA GLY A 90 -19.38 -10.98 8.84
C GLY A 90 -19.63 -10.95 7.33
N GLY A 91 -19.63 -9.74 6.73
CA GLY A 91 -19.95 -9.51 5.32
C GLY A 91 -21.43 -9.34 5.06
#